data_AF-A0A1F9FG42-F1
#
_entry.id   AF-A0A1F9FG42-F1
#
_cell.length_a   1.000
_cell.length_b   1.000
_cell.length_c   1.000
_cell.angle_alpha   90.00
_cell.angle_beta   90.00
_cell.angle_gamma   90.00
#
_symmetry.space_group_name_H-M   'P 1'
#
loop_
_entity.id
_entity.type
_entity.pdbx_description
1 polymer ?
#
loop_
_entity_poly.entity_id
_entity_poly.type
_entity_poly.pdbx_seq_one_letter_code
_entity_poly.pdbx_strand_id
1 'polypeptide(L)'
;MVEGQLHVQAVDAATTVDLPVLTTVLGDVKIKANPLLTTLDAPALSVVRGVSFAVTDNAALPQCRVDAIVAGVLAGGFTGLVETTGNSPTCP
;
A
#
# COMPACT_ATOMS: atom_id res chain seq x y z
N MET A 1 2.33 11.88 -8.44
CA MET A 1 3.68 11.47 -8.00
C MET A 1 3.91 12.02 -6.60
N VAL A 2 4.63 11.29 -5.76
CA VAL A 2 5.07 11.72 -4.42
C VAL A 2 6.60 11.78 -4.41
N GLU A 3 7.18 12.94 -4.11
CA GLU A 3 8.65 13.13 -4.08
C GLU A 3 9.31 12.60 -2.81
N GLY A 4 8.52 12.38 -1.76
CA GLY A 4 8.97 11.83 -0.47
C GLY A 4 8.38 10.45 -0.17
N GLN A 5 8.15 10.21 1.11
CA GLN A 5 7.46 9.01 1.59
C GLN A 5 5.94 9.18 1.50
N LEU A 6 5.23 8.09 1.20
CA LEU A 6 3.79 8.00 1.37
C LEU A 6 3.50 7.30 2.71
N HIS A 7 2.88 8.01 3.64
CA HIS A 7 2.51 7.48 4.96
C HIS A 7 1.00 7.65 5.20
N VAL A 8 0.29 6.55 5.43
CA VAL A 8 -1.10 6.54 5.89
C VAL A 8 -1.16 5.69 7.15
N GLN A 9 -1.33 6.33 8.31
CA GLN A 9 -1.21 5.64 9.58
C GLN A 9 -2.24 6.12 10.59
N ALA A 10 -2.84 5.17 11.32
CA ALA A 10 -3.76 5.43 12.43
C ALA A 10 -4.92 6.37 12.04
N VAL A 11 -5.47 6.18 10.84
CA VAL A 11 -6.63 6.96 10.37
C VAL A 11 -7.90 6.18 10.69
N ASP A 12 -8.35 6.30 11.95
CA ASP A 12 -9.43 5.47 12.51
C ASP A 12 -10.75 5.54 11.74
N ALA A 13 -11.03 6.63 11.02
CA ALA A 13 -12.27 6.81 10.26
C ALA A 13 -12.13 6.50 8.76
N ALA A 14 -10.93 6.26 8.24
CA ALA A 14 -10.74 6.04 6.80
C ALA A 14 -11.09 4.61 6.41
N THR A 15 -12.10 4.47 5.55
CA THR A 15 -12.47 3.18 4.93
C THR A 15 -11.83 2.98 3.56
N THR A 16 -11.36 4.05 2.93
CA THR A 16 -10.86 4.03 1.55
C THR A 16 -9.64 4.93 1.40
N VAL A 17 -8.63 4.41 0.71
CA VAL A 17 -7.50 5.17 0.15
C VAL A 17 -7.50 4.90 -1.35
N ASP A 18 -7.83 5.92 -2.14
CA ASP A 18 -7.88 5.85 -3.60
C ASP A 18 -6.83 6.80 -4.20
N LEU A 19 -5.92 6.23 -4.99
CA LEU A 19 -4.76 6.89 -5.59
C LEU A 19 -4.67 6.53 -7.08
N PRO A 20 -5.71 6.83 -7.89
CA PRO A 20 -5.91 6.22 -9.20
C PRO A 20 -4.84 6.62 -10.24
N VAL A 21 -4.26 7.81 -10.05
CA VAL A 21 -3.22 8.39 -10.94
C VAL A 21 -1.82 8.37 -10.32
N LEU A 22 -1.65 7.79 -9.12
CA LEU A 22 -0.35 7.75 -8.47
C LEU A 22 0.52 6.69 -9.16
N THR A 23 1.51 7.14 -9.93
CA THR A 23 2.44 6.23 -10.64
C THR A 23 3.71 5.95 -9.86
N THR A 24 4.15 6.93 -9.07
CA THR A 24 5.52 7.01 -8.54
C THR A 24 5.55 7.56 -7.11
N VAL A 25 6.29 6.87 -6.24
CA VAL A 25 6.72 7.34 -4.92
C VAL A 25 8.24 7.24 -4.85
N LEU A 26 8.93 8.35 -4.61
CA LEU A 26 10.41 8.32 -4.55
C LEU A 26 10.95 7.83 -3.20
N GLY A 27 10.16 7.91 -2.13
CA GLY A 27 10.49 7.36 -0.82
C GLY A 27 9.82 6.01 -0.54
N ASP A 28 9.78 5.67 0.74
CA ASP A 28 9.07 4.51 1.27
C ASP A 28 7.54 4.67 1.15
N VAL A 29 6.85 3.53 1.09
CA VAL A 29 5.39 3.46 1.21
C VAL A 29 5.06 2.72 2.49
N LYS A 30 4.26 3.36 3.36
CA LYS A 30 3.86 2.81 4.65
C LYS A 30 2.38 3.07 4.90
N ILE A 31 1.58 2.01 4.92
CA ILE A 31 0.15 2.04 5.21
C ILE A 31 -0.08 1.14 6.41
N LYS A 32 -0.17 1.72 7.61
CA LYS A 32 -0.12 0.95 8.85
C LYS A 32 -1.24 1.28 9.83
N ALA A 33 -1.74 0.29 10.54
CA ALA A 33 -2.68 0.49 11.65
C ALA A 33 -3.94 1.29 11.27
N ASN A 34 -4.57 0.97 10.13
CA ASN A 34 -5.87 1.53 9.74
C ASN A 34 -6.92 0.41 9.84
N PRO A 35 -7.52 0.17 11.03
CA PRO A 35 -8.35 -1.00 11.29
C PRO A 35 -9.66 -1.02 10.48
N LEU A 36 -10.16 0.15 10.07
CA LEU A 36 -11.39 0.27 9.26
C LEU A 36 -11.13 0.37 7.76
N LEU A 37 -9.88 0.39 7.32
CA LEU A 37 -9.54 0.51 5.89
C LEU A 37 -9.95 -0.78 5.16
N THR A 38 -10.95 -0.69 4.30
CA THR A 38 -11.44 -1.83 3.49
C THR A 38 -10.96 -1.76 2.04
N THR A 39 -10.61 -0.56 1.57
CA THR A 39 -10.23 -0.31 0.18
C THR A 39 -8.91 0.44 0.10
N LEU A 40 -7.94 -0.15 -0.61
CA LEU A 40 -6.70 0.50 -1.02
C LEU A 40 -6.55 0.27 -2.52
N ASP A 41 -6.70 1.32 -3.31
CA ASP A 41 -6.56 1.26 -4.76
C ASP A 41 -5.46 2.22 -5.22
N ALA A 42 -4.47 1.66 -5.90
CA ALA A 42 -3.37 2.39 -6.53
C ALA A 42 -2.96 1.70 -7.85
N PRO A 43 -3.89 1.56 -8.82
CA PRO A 43 -3.70 0.72 -10.00
C PRO A 43 -2.56 1.16 -10.92
N ALA A 44 -2.20 2.44 -10.90
CA ALA A 44 -1.11 3.00 -11.70
C ALA A 44 0.26 2.93 -11.00
N LEU A 45 0.31 2.57 -9.70
CA LEU A 45 1.53 2.59 -8.91
C LEU A 45 2.44 1.46 -9.36
N SER A 46 3.58 1.85 -9.94
CA SER A 46 4.58 0.91 -10.45
C SER A 46 5.98 1.26 -9.95
N VAL A 47 6.24 2.52 -9.61
CA VAL A 47 7.58 2.97 -9.23
C VAL A 47 7.62 3.33 -7.75
N VAL A 48 8.39 2.57 -6.99
CA VAL A 48 8.82 2.92 -5.62
C VAL A 48 10.34 2.93 -5.59
N ARG A 49 10.94 4.01 -5.10
CA ARG A 49 12.41 4.17 -4.98
C ARG A 49 12.92 4.18 -3.53
N GLY A 50 12.02 4.05 -2.56
CA GLY A 50 12.39 3.82 -1.16
C GLY A 50 13.04 2.46 -0.93
N VAL A 51 13.37 2.19 0.33
CA VAL A 51 13.97 0.92 0.78
C VAL A 51 12.92 -0.05 1.30
N SER A 52 11.72 0.45 1.62
CA SER A 52 10.63 -0.34 2.20
C SER A 52 9.27 -0.02 1.60
N PHE A 53 8.48 -1.07 1.41
CA PHE A 53 7.06 -1.03 1.11
C PHE A 53 6.34 -1.84 2.18
N ALA A 54 5.54 -1.19 3.01
CA ALA A 54 4.88 -1.85 4.13
C ALA A 54 3.38 -1.52 4.17
N VAL A 55 2.55 -2.56 4.17
CA VAL A 55 1.11 -2.46 4.37
C VAL A 55 0.75 -3.41 5.51
N THR A 56 0.74 -2.92 6.75
CA THR A 56 0.59 -3.77 7.94
C THR A 56 -0.53 -3.34 8.86
N ASP A 57 -1.11 -4.28 9.60
CA ASP A 57 -2.10 -3.99 10.64
C ASP A 57 -3.36 -3.24 10.13
N ASN A 58 -3.80 -3.54 8.90
CA ASN A 58 -5.06 -3.04 8.34
C ASN A 58 -6.06 -4.20 8.29
N ALA A 59 -6.59 -4.59 9.46
CA ALA A 59 -7.32 -5.85 9.63
C ALA A 59 -8.55 -6.03 8.72
N ALA A 60 -9.15 -4.93 8.24
CA ALA A 60 -10.29 -4.95 7.32
C ALA A 60 -9.88 -4.90 5.83
N LEU A 61 -8.61 -4.69 5.50
CA LEU A 61 -8.12 -4.54 4.12
C LEU A 61 -7.86 -5.92 3.50
N PRO A 62 -8.47 -6.30 2.36
CA PRO A 62 -8.20 -7.58 1.70
C PRO A 62 -6.74 -7.75 1.27
N GLN A 63 -6.09 -8.86 1.64
CA GLN A 63 -4.69 -9.15 1.32
C GLN A 63 -4.43 -9.19 -0.19
N CYS A 64 -5.35 -9.74 -1.00
CA CYS A 64 -5.19 -9.76 -2.47
C CYS A 64 -5.10 -8.36 -3.09
N ARG A 65 -5.73 -7.33 -2.50
CA ARG A 65 -5.61 -5.95 -2.99
C ARG A 65 -4.20 -5.44 -2.75
N VAL A 66 -3.64 -5.75 -1.59
CA VAL A 66 -2.24 -5.47 -1.25
C VAL A 66 -1.30 -6.23 -2.20
N ASP A 67 -1.54 -7.52 -2.41
CA ASP A 67 -0.73 -8.37 -3.29
C ASP A 67 -0.72 -7.86 -4.74
N ALA A 68 -1.86 -7.37 -5.24
CA ALA A 68 -1.95 -6.77 -6.58
C ALA A 68 -1.07 -5.51 -6.71
N ILE A 69 -1.08 -4.65 -5.69
CA ILE A 69 -0.21 -3.45 -5.67
C ILE A 69 1.26 -3.85 -5.57
N VAL A 70 1.58 -4.79 -4.68
CA VAL A 70 2.95 -5.32 -4.56
C VAL A 70 3.44 -5.91 -5.88
N ALA A 71 2.61 -6.68 -6.56
CA ALA A 71 2.95 -7.22 -7.88
C ALA A 71 3.28 -6.11 -8.89
N GLY A 72 2.48 -5.04 -8.93
CA GLY A 72 2.74 -3.88 -9.79
C GLY A 72 4.05 -3.15 -9.46
N VAL A 73 4.34 -2.95 -8.17
CA VAL A 73 5.55 -2.29 -7.68
C VAL A 73 6.81 -3.14 -7.95
N LEU A 74 6.73 -4.46 -7.75
CA LEU A 74 7.81 -5.40 -8.08
C LEU A 74 8.05 -5.46 -9.60
N ALA A 75 6.99 -5.45 -10.41
CA ALA A 75 7.11 -5.41 -11.86
C ALA A 75 7.77 -4.10 -12.36
N GLY A 76 7.61 -2.99 -11.64
CA GLY A 76 8.32 -1.73 -11.89
C GLY A 76 9.75 -1.66 -11.32
N GLY A 77 10.27 -2.78 -10.81
CA GLY A 77 11.68 -2.96 -10.43
C GLY A 77 11.99 -2.62 -8.98
N PHE A 78 11.00 -2.57 -8.10
CA PHE A 78 11.26 -2.47 -6.66
C PHE A 78 11.95 -3.75 -6.15
N THR A 79 13.03 -3.60 -5.39
CA THR A 79 13.81 -4.70 -4.82
C THR A 79 14.02 -4.57 -3.31
N GLY A 80 13.36 -3.60 -2.70
CA GLY A 80 13.44 -3.34 -1.26
C GLY A 80 12.63 -4.34 -0.43
N LEU A 81 12.57 -4.07 0.87
CA LEU A 81 11.81 -4.89 1.81
C LEU A 81 10.30 -4.71 1.57
N VAL A 82 9.58 -5.83 1.49
CA VAL A 82 8.11 -5.86 1.43
C VAL A 82 7.57 -6.50 2.70
N GLU A 83 6.72 -5.77 3.43
CA GLU A 83 6.03 -6.25 4.63
C GLU A 83 4.52 -6.08 4.48
N THR A 84 3.74 -7.16 4.46
CA THR A 84 2.28 -7.11 4.22
C THR A 84 1.45 -7.85 5.27
N THR A 85 1.94 -7.94 6.51
CA THR A 85 1.31 -8.72 7.58
C THR A 85 0.15 -7.99 8.26
N GLY A 86 -0.86 -8.72 8.76
CA GLY A 86 -1.94 -8.12 9.55
C GLY A 86 -3.04 -7.44 8.71
N ASN A 87 -3.14 -7.79 7.42
CA ASN A 87 -4.30 -7.47 6.60
C ASN A 87 -5.29 -8.65 6.60
N SER A 88 -6.50 -8.44 6.08
CA SER A 88 -7.53 -9.47 6.02
C SER A 88 -7.13 -10.61 5.07
N PRO A 89 -7.18 -11.88 5.50
CA PRO A 89 -6.92 -13.01 4.60
C PRO A 89 -8.05 -13.26 3.60
N THR A 90 -9.20 -12.58 3.77
CA THR A 90 -10.35 -12.74 2.87
C THR A 90 -10.24 -11.82 1.67
N CYS A 91 -10.62 -12.35 0.52
CA CYS A 91 -10.69 -11.64 -0.75
C CYS A 91 -12.12 -11.70 -1.27
N PRO A 92 -12.92 -10.66 -1.00
CA PRO A 92 -14.27 -10.54 -1.55
C PRO A 92 -14.28 -10.20 -3.04
#